data_AF-A0A7R7HDE8-F1
#
_entry.id   AF-A0A7R7HDE8-F1
#
_cell.length_a   1.000
_cell.length_b   1.000
_cell.length_c   1.000
_cell.angle_alpha   90.00
_cell.angle_beta   90.00
_cell.angle_gamma   90.00
#
_symmetry.space_group_name_H-M   'P 1'
#
loop_
_entity.id
_entity.type
_entity.pdbx_description
1 polymer ?
#
loop_
_entity_poly.entity_id
_entity_poly.type
_entity_poly.pdbx_seq_one_letter_code
_entity_poly.pdbx_strand_id
1 'polypeptide(L)'
;MKLAGTRLKHHPSRAGLTVDTKNGPVWTGEVRLNEQWLDHPLRWRDPRMIFVCAHGDLFYERVPLPWQDKVVGTMGSAPRHIYQVLTKRPDLMRSYFEDLPGRIHDLACNSLLDWIDLPMPSVWLGCSIEDQRHADERREPMRLLAEMGWLTWVSYEPALGPIDWTGWEFLRWIVSGGESGEGARPSHPDWHRATRDFCASHGIAYLFKQWGAWGPARPVPSGTPGRYAIANAGPHSSFLPAMVTEVDTYPRQFSLFGGATVRELVGKKRAGRLLDGREHNEFPKVAA
;
A
#
# COMPACT_ATOMS: atom_id res chain seq x y z
N MET A 1 -1.76 -9.69 -8.37
CA MET A 1 -2.10 -10.51 -9.57
C MET A 1 -2.81 -11.82 -9.28
N LYS A 2 -2.57 -12.50 -8.14
CA LYS A 2 -3.31 -13.73 -7.77
C LYS A 2 -4.84 -13.61 -7.91
N LEU A 3 -5.42 -12.48 -7.52
CA LEU A 3 -6.88 -12.27 -7.59
C LEU A 3 -7.39 -12.16 -9.04
N ALA A 4 -6.59 -11.58 -9.95
CA ALA A 4 -6.90 -11.49 -11.37
C ALA A 4 -6.87 -12.85 -12.06
N GLY A 5 -5.97 -13.75 -11.64
CA GLY A 5 -5.90 -15.12 -12.19
C GLY A 5 -6.68 -16.18 -11.44
N THR A 6 -7.44 -15.79 -10.41
CA THR A 6 -8.35 -16.70 -9.67
C THR A 6 -9.78 -16.17 -9.74
N ARG A 7 -10.23 -15.43 -8.72
CA ARG A 7 -11.61 -14.99 -8.57
C ARG A 7 -12.11 -14.08 -9.69
N LEU A 8 -11.23 -13.26 -10.26
CA LEU A 8 -11.58 -12.35 -11.35
C LEU A 8 -11.15 -12.86 -12.73
N LYS A 9 -10.68 -14.11 -12.86
CA LYS A 9 -10.14 -14.64 -14.12
C LYS A 9 -11.10 -14.52 -15.30
N HIS A 10 -12.41 -14.60 -15.05
CA HIS A 10 -13.43 -14.49 -16.08
C HIS A 10 -14.10 -13.11 -16.15
N HIS A 11 -13.71 -12.18 -15.28
CA HIS A 11 -14.25 -10.82 -15.35
C HIS A 11 -13.74 -10.13 -16.63
N PRO A 12 -14.60 -9.43 -17.41
CA PRO A 12 -14.19 -8.83 -18.69
C PRO A 12 -12.92 -7.97 -18.60
N SER A 13 -12.76 -7.21 -17.51
CA SER A 13 -11.57 -6.38 -17.31
C SER A 13 -10.28 -7.13 -16.95
N ARG A 14 -10.33 -8.45 -16.75
CA ARG A 14 -9.20 -9.29 -16.29
C ARG A 14 -8.97 -10.57 -17.09
N ALA A 15 -9.95 -11.00 -17.87
CA ALA A 15 -9.86 -12.19 -18.71
C ALA A 15 -8.62 -12.12 -19.62
N GLY A 16 -7.81 -13.19 -19.65
CA GLY A 16 -6.60 -13.28 -20.46
C GLY A 16 -5.36 -12.55 -19.92
N LEU A 17 -5.46 -11.82 -18.79
CA LEU A 17 -4.29 -11.14 -18.22
C LEU A 17 -3.38 -12.08 -17.42
N THR A 18 -3.74 -13.33 -17.22
CA THR A 18 -2.90 -14.27 -16.46
C THR A 18 -2.85 -15.63 -17.13
N VAL A 19 -1.70 -16.28 -17.04
CA VAL A 19 -1.48 -17.67 -17.40
C VAL A 19 -1.30 -18.51 -16.14
N ASP A 20 -1.88 -19.71 -16.12
CA ASP A 20 -1.71 -20.64 -15.01
C ASP A 20 -0.31 -21.27 -15.09
N THR A 21 0.40 -21.32 -13.96
CA THR A 21 1.67 -22.03 -13.83
C THR A 21 1.60 -23.02 -12.67
N LYS A 22 2.62 -23.87 -12.51
CA LYS A 22 2.72 -24.80 -11.36
C LYS A 22 2.66 -24.08 -10.00
N ASN A 23 3.09 -22.81 -9.95
CA ASN A 23 3.12 -21.99 -8.73
C ASN A 23 1.93 -21.00 -8.65
N GLY A 24 0.88 -21.23 -9.42
CA GLY A 24 -0.30 -20.38 -9.51
C GLY A 24 -0.26 -19.41 -10.70
N PRO A 25 -1.28 -18.54 -10.82
CA PRO A 25 -1.41 -17.66 -11.98
C PRO A 25 -0.37 -16.53 -11.97
N VAL A 26 0.29 -16.36 -13.10
CA VAL A 26 1.29 -15.31 -13.36
C VAL A 26 0.73 -14.34 -14.39
N TRP A 27 1.01 -13.05 -14.20
CA TRP A 27 0.60 -12.01 -15.16
C TRP A 27 1.35 -12.14 -16.48
N THR A 28 0.64 -11.94 -17.59
CA THR A 28 1.21 -11.99 -18.95
C THR A 28 2.09 -10.78 -19.30
N GLY A 29 2.06 -9.72 -18.49
CA GLY A 29 2.68 -8.44 -18.83
C GLY A 29 1.81 -7.58 -19.76
N GLU A 30 0.61 -8.04 -20.12
CA GLU A 30 -0.35 -7.25 -20.89
C GLU A 30 -1.03 -6.17 -20.05
N VAL A 31 -1.17 -5.00 -20.66
CA VAL A 31 -1.88 -3.85 -20.11
C VAL A 31 -3.25 -3.74 -20.77
N ARG A 32 -4.30 -3.61 -19.96
CA ARG A 32 -5.66 -3.36 -20.45
C ARG A 32 -6.13 -1.98 -20.03
N LEU A 33 -6.40 -1.15 -21.02
CA LEU A 33 -6.95 0.20 -20.84
C LEU A 33 -8.48 0.10 -20.89
N ASN A 34 -9.15 0.46 -19.80
CA ASN A 34 -10.61 0.34 -19.67
C ASN A 34 -11.26 1.70 -19.87
N GLU A 35 -11.35 2.15 -21.14
CA GLU A 35 -11.87 3.48 -21.52
C GLU A 35 -13.29 3.73 -21.03
N GLN A 36 -14.13 2.69 -20.97
CA GLN A 36 -15.50 2.78 -20.50
C GLN A 36 -15.66 3.22 -19.03
N TRP A 37 -14.58 3.22 -18.25
CA TRP A 37 -14.58 3.66 -16.85
C TRP A 37 -13.92 5.03 -16.63
N LEU A 38 -13.27 5.58 -17.65
CA LEU A 38 -12.44 6.75 -17.53
C LEU A 38 -13.24 7.97 -17.04
N ASP A 39 -14.42 8.19 -17.61
CA ASP A 39 -15.27 9.35 -17.33
C ASP A 39 -16.21 9.15 -16.12
N HIS A 40 -16.15 8.00 -15.44
CA HIS A 40 -16.99 7.72 -14.27
C HIS A 40 -16.92 8.83 -13.20
N PRO A 41 -15.73 9.34 -12.80
CA PRO A 41 -15.64 10.42 -11.83
C PRO A 41 -16.29 11.73 -12.29
N LEU A 42 -16.37 11.98 -13.60
CA LEU A 42 -17.02 13.18 -14.13
C LEU A 42 -18.55 13.12 -13.97
N ARG A 43 -19.12 11.90 -13.91
CA ARG A 43 -20.57 11.67 -13.82
C ARG A 43 -21.09 11.57 -12.38
N TRP A 44 -20.22 11.35 -11.41
CA TRP A 44 -20.61 11.21 -10.00
C TRP A 44 -20.78 12.57 -9.33
N ARG A 45 -21.96 12.82 -8.76
CA ARG A 45 -22.26 14.09 -8.08
C ARG A 45 -21.66 14.16 -6.67
N ASP A 46 -21.79 13.07 -5.91
CA ASP A 46 -21.33 13.04 -4.52
C ASP A 46 -19.80 12.88 -4.44
N PRO A 47 -19.12 13.62 -3.55
CA PRO A 47 -17.72 13.39 -3.23
C PRO A 47 -17.43 11.93 -2.89
N ARG A 48 -16.30 11.42 -3.40
CA ARG A 48 -15.88 10.03 -3.26
C ARG A 48 -14.39 9.97 -3.04
N MET A 49 -13.96 8.94 -2.34
CA MET A 49 -12.57 8.54 -2.27
C MET A 49 -12.34 7.38 -3.24
N ILE A 50 -11.47 7.59 -4.22
CA ILE A 50 -11.27 6.73 -5.38
C ILE A 50 -9.86 6.18 -5.34
N PHE A 51 -9.73 4.86 -5.25
CA PHE A 51 -8.45 4.18 -5.42
C PHE A 51 -8.19 3.95 -6.90
N VAL A 52 -7.25 4.71 -7.47
CA VAL A 52 -6.97 4.75 -8.91
C VAL A 52 -6.32 3.45 -9.35
N CYS A 53 -6.79 2.89 -10.47
CA CYS A 53 -6.24 1.66 -11.06
C CYS A 53 -6.16 0.47 -10.07
N ALA A 54 -7.24 0.19 -9.31
CA ALA A 54 -7.28 -0.95 -8.39
C ALA A 54 -6.80 -2.27 -9.04
N HIS A 55 -5.85 -2.95 -8.40
CA HIS A 55 -5.12 -4.13 -8.92
C HIS A 55 -4.35 -3.92 -10.24
N GLY A 56 -4.01 -2.70 -10.59
CA GLY A 56 -3.10 -2.32 -11.66
C GLY A 56 -2.01 -1.38 -11.12
N ASP A 57 -1.23 -0.82 -12.03
CA ASP A 57 -0.20 0.19 -11.73
C ASP A 57 -0.21 1.19 -12.88
N LEU A 58 -0.61 2.44 -12.62
CA LEU A 58 -0.74 3.48 -13.64
C LEU A 58 0.61 3.83 -14.28
N PHE A 59 1.70 3.66 -13.52
CA PHE A 59 3.06 4.00 -13.93
C PHE A 59 3.88 2.75 -14.29
N TYR A 60 3.22 1.64 -14.64
CA TYR A 60 3.91 0.52 -15.26
C TYR A 60 4.48 0.92 -16.63
N GLU A 61 5.68 0.44 -16.98
CA GLU A 61 6.45 0.90 -18.14
C GLU A 61 5.72 0.74 -19.48
N ARG A 62 4.75 -0.18 -19.57
CA ARG A 62 3.96 -0.42 -20.78
C ARG A 62 2.63 0.36 -20.82
N VAL A 63 2.33 1.19 -19.82
CA VAL A 63 1.16 2.07 -19.85
C VAL A 63 1.49 3.29 -20.71
N PRO A 64 0.81 3.52 -21.85
CA PRO A 64 1.14 4.63 -22.73
C PRO A 64 0.96 5.99 -22.05
N LEU A 65 1.87 6.93 -22.30
CA LEU A 65 1.78 8.30 -21.75
C LEU A 65 0.42 8.98 -22.04
N PRO A 66 -0.15 8.92 -23.27
CA PRO A 66 -1.47 9.51 -23.52
C PRO A 66 -2.60 8.92 -22.66
N TRP A 67 -2.46 7.67 -22.21
CA TRP A 67 -3.41 7.08 -21.28
C TRP A 67 -3.23 7.62 -19.85
N GLN A 68 -1.97 7.81 -19.41
CA GLN A 68 -1.68 8.45 -18.13
C GLN A 68 -2.27 9.87 -18.09
N ASP A 69 -2.09 10.64 -19.17
CA ASP A 69 -2.66 11.99 -19.32
C ASP A 69 -4.18 11.99 -19.26
N LYS A 70 -4.85 11.05 -19.94
CA LYS A 70 -6.32 10.88 -19.84
C LYS A 70 -6.78 10.64 -18.39
N VAL A 71 -6.08 9.77 -17.65
CA VAL A 71 -6.43 9.45 -16.26
C VAL A 71 -6.20 10.66 -15.36
N VAL A 72 -5.06 11.33 -15.48
CA VAL A 72 -4.70 12.52 -14.68
C VAL A 72 -5.60 13.70 -14.99
N GLY A 73 -5.91 13.95 -16.26
CA GLY A 73 -6.86 14.97 -16.69
C GLY A 73 -8.28 14.72 -16.15
N THR A 74 -8.71 13.46 -16.07
CA THR A 74 -9.98 13.11 -15.41
C THR A 74 -9.96 13.47 -13.93
N MET A 75 -8.85 13.21 -13.22
CA MET A 75 -8.71 13.57 -11.80
C MET A 75 -8.79 15.08 -11.60
N GLY A 76 -8.10 15.86 -12.44
CA GLY A 76 -8.15 17.33 -12.40
C GLY A 76 -9.52 17.90 -12.76
N SER A 77 -10.26 17.25 -13.66
CA SER A 77 -11.61 17.68 -14.09
C SER A 77 -12.71 17.38 -13.07
N ALA A 78 -12.46 16.52 -12.08
CA ALA A 78 -13.39 16.20 -11.00
C ALA A 78 -12.76 16.36 -9.61
N PRO A 79 -12.37 17.59 -9.23
CA PRO A 79 -11.66 17.86 -7.98
C PRO A 79 -12.51 17.66 -6.71
N ARG A 80 -13.83 17.44 -6.88
CA ARG A 80 -14.77 17.07 -5.81
C ARG A 80 -14.49 15.69 -5.19
N HIS A 81 -13.65 14.88 -5.83
CA HIS A 81 -13.24 13.58 -5.34
C HIS A 81 -11.83 13.61 -4.76
N ILE A 82 -11.50 12.61 -3.96
CA ILE A 82 -10.13 12.33 -3.52
C ILE A 82 -9.63 11.12 -4.30
N TYR A 83 -8.46 11.21 -4.90
CA TYR A 83 -7.84 10.17 -5.70
C TYR A 83 -6.59 9.64 -5.00
N GLN A 84 -6.66 8.38 -4.54
CA GLN A 84 -5.50 7.65 -4.05
C GLN A 84 -4.81 6.96 -5.22
N VAL A 85 -3.64 7.47 -5.60
CA VAL A 85 -2.75 6.85 -6.58
C VAL A 85 -1.71 6.02 -5.83
N LEU A 86 -1.49 4.78 -6.25
CA LEU A 86 -0.49 3.90 -5.63
C LEU A 86 0.31 3.17 -6.72
N THR A 87 1.64 3.21 -6.62
CA THR A 87 2.54 2.52 -7.55
C THR A 87 3.70 1.82 -6.84
N LYS A 88 4.37 0.89 -7.52
CA LYS A 88 5.68 0.36 -7.10
C LYS A 88 6.85 1.06 -7.80
N ARG A 89 6.55 2.01 -8.69
CA ARG A 89 7.50 2.72 -9.56
C ARG A 89 7.44 4.23 -9.30
N PRO A 90 7.75 4.68 -8.08
CA PRO A 90 7.63 6.09 -7.75
C PRO A 90 8.58 6.98 -8.56
N ASP A 91 9.68 6.44 -9.12
CA ASP A 91 10.54 7.16 -10.08
C ASP A 91 9.77 7.59 -11.33
N LEU A 92 9.03 6.67 -11.95
CA LEU A 92 8.26 6.97 -13.16
C LEU A 92 7.08 7.89 -12.85
N MET A 93 6.44 7.70 -11.68
CA MET A 93 5.43 8.63 -11.18
C MET A 93 6.01 10.03 -10.99
N ARG A 94 7.18 10.15 -10.35
CA ARG A 94 7.87 11.44 -10.15
C ARG A 94 8.19 12.11 -11.47
N SER A 95 8.83 11.40 -12.41
CA SER A 95 9.15 11.95 -13.73
C SER A 95 7.88 12.41 -14.47
N TYR A 96 6.79 11.62 -14.40
CA TYR A 96 5.53 12.02 -14.99
C TYR A 96 5.02 13.36 -14.44
N PHE A 97 5.00 13.54 -13.11
CA PHE A 97 4.48 14.76 -12.47
C PHE A 97 5.43 15.95 -12.55
N GLU A 98 6.74 15.72 -12.64
CA GLU A 98 7.75 16.75 -12.90
C GLU A 98 7.57 17.36 -14.31
N ASP A 99 7.31 16.51 -15.30
CA ASP A 99 7.09 16.93 -16.70
C ASP A 99 5.65 17.43 -16.96
N LEU A 100 4.71 17.17 -16.04
CA LEU A 100 3.28 17.47 -16.23
C LEU A 100 3.00 18.96 -16.50
N PRO A 101 3.58 19.94 -15.78
CA PRO A 101 3.35 21.36 -16.05
C PRO A 101 3.72 21.76 -17.50
N GLY A 102 4.84 21.24 -18.02
CA GLY A 102 5.27 21.47 -19.40
C GLY A 102 4.29 20.86 -20.41
N ARG A 103 3.86 19.61 -20.19
CA ARG A 103 2.85 18.98 -21.04
C ARG A 103 1.51 19.70 -21.03
N ILE A 104 1.07 20.22 -19.87
CA ILE A 104 -0.16 21.03 -19.78
C ILE A 104 0.02 22.31 -20.60
N HIS A 105 1.17 22.99 -20.51
CA HIS A 105 1.43 24.20 -21.30
C HIS A 105 1.37 23.94 -22.81
N ASP A 106 2.02 22.87 -23.29
CA ASP A 106 2.02 22.49 -24.70
C ASP A 106 0.62 22.10 -25.20
N LEU A 107 -0.13 21.39 -24.35
CA LEU A 107 -1.50 20.97 -24.65
C LEU A 107 -2.52 22.10 -24.48
N ALA A 108 -2.23 23.13 -23.69
CA ALA A 108 -3.14 24.24 -23.41
C ALA A 108 -3.31 25.20 -24.59
N CYS A 109 -2.45 25.07 -25.59
CA CYS A 109 -2.72 25.66 -26.89
C CYS A 109 -3.91 24.96 -27.61
N ASN A 110 -4.43 23.81 -27.11
CA ASN A 110 -5.43 22.95 -27.78
C ASN A 110 -6.30 21.97 -26.89
N SER A 111 -6.41 22.02 -25.54
CA SER A 111 -7.00 20.88 -24.78
C SER A 111 -7.72 21.14 -23.43
N LEU A 112 -8.25 20.05 -22.84
CA LEU A 112 -9.02 19.95 -21.58
C LEU A 112 -8.23 20.27 -20.28
N LEU A 113 -6.93 20.57 -20.34
CA LEU A 113 -6.05 20.68 -19.17
C LEU A 113 -5.77 22.13 -18.71
N ASP A 114 -6.29 23.14 -19.41
CA ASP A 114 -6.06 24.59 -19.16
C ASP A 114 -6.46 25.07 -17.76
N TRP A 115 -7.30 24.29 -17.08
CA TRP A 115 -7.98 24.65 -15.83
C TRP A 115 -7.46 23.87 -14.63
N ILE A 116 -6.39 23.08 -14.78
CA ILE A 116 -5.86 22.25 -13.70
C ILE A 116 -4.79 23.02 -12.93
N ASP A 117 -5.15 23.46 -11.73
CA ASP A 117 -4.18 23.99 -10.77
C ASP A 117 -3.30 22.85 -10.23
N LEU A 118 -2.00 22.96 -10.45
CA LEU A 118 -0.98 22.04 -9.93
C LEU A 118 -0.27 22.65 -8.71
N PRO A 119 0.09 21.84 -7.69
CA PRO A 119 -0.32 20.45 -7.49
C PRO A 119 -1.81 20.35 -7.11
N MET A 120 -2.48 19.26 -7.52
CA MET A 120 -3.91 19.06 -7.25
C MET A 120 -4.13 18.54 -5.80
N PRO A 121 -4.82 19.28 -4.91
CA PRO A 121 -5.04 18.86 -3.51
C PRO A 121 -5.86 17.57 -3.38
N SER A 122 -6.68 17.27 -4.39
CA SER A 122 -7.50 16.06 -4.50
C SER A 122 -6.71 14.81 -4.89
N VAL A 123 -5.45 14.92 -5.32
CA VAL A 123 -4.64 13.80 -5.82
C VAL A 123 -3.54 13.44 -4.82
N TRP A 124 -3.63 12.23 -4.28
CA TRP A 124 -2.72 11.72 -3.27
C TRP A 124 -1.79 10.68 -3.90
N LEU A 125 -0.51 11.02 -3.97
CA LEU A 125 0.51 10.21 -4.65
C LEU A 125 1.17 9.26 -3.66
N GLY A 126 1.07 7.97 -3.91
CA GLY A 126 1.57 6.96 -2.99
C GLY A 126 2.46 5.92 -3.63
N CYS A 127 3.33 5.34 -2.81
CA CYS A 127 4.07 4.14 -3.19
C CYS A 127 3.80 2.98 -2.22
N SER A 128 3.82 1.75 -2.75
CA SER A 128 3.89 0.57 -1.88
C SER A 128 5.30 0.47 -1.32
N ILE A 129 5.46 -0.05 -0.11
CA ILE A 129 6.75 -0.42 0.49
C ILE A 129 6.52 -1.71 1.27
N GLU A 130 7.43 -2.67 1.15
CA GLU A 130 7.28 -3.96 1.83
C GLU A 130 8.31 -4.19 2.95
N ASP A 131 9.49 -3.58 2.84
CA ASP A 131 10.64 -3.73 3.75
C ASP A 131 11.60 -2.53 3.59
N GLN A 132 12.67 -2.48 4.41
CA GLN A 132 13.66 -1.39 4.37
C GLN A 132 14.28 -1.18 2.99
N ARG A 133 14.62 -2.25 2.26
CA ARG A 133 15.25 -2.12 0.94
C ARG A 133 14.35 -1.37 -0.01
N HIS A 134 13.07 -1.74 -0.08
CA HIS A 134 12.11 -1.02 -0.91
C HIS A 134 11.84 0.40 -0.38
N ALA A 135 11.99 0.64 0.93
CA ALA A 135 11.89 1.98 1.49
C ALA A 135 13.02 2.87 0.96
N ASP A 136 14.26 2.40 1.06
CA ASP A 136 15.45 3.11 0.59
C ASP A 136 15.36 3.43 -0.91
N GLU A 137 14.96 2.45 -1.73
CA GLU A 137 14.77 2.61 -3.17
C GLU A 137 13.70 3.67 -3.52
N ARG A 138 12.66 3.80 -2.69
CA ARG A 138 11.45 4.57 -3.03
C ARG A 138 11.36 5.92 -2.31
N ARG A 139 12.22 6.19 -1.33
CA ARG A 139 12.17 7.41 -0.51
C ARG A 139 12.40 8.66 -1.35
N GLU A 140 13.45 8.67 -2.15
CA GLU A 140 13.90 9.87 -2.85
C GLU A 140 12.86 10.41 -3.85
N PRO A 141 12.26 9.59 -4.73
CA PRO A 141 11.22 10.08 -5.63
C PRO A 141 9.98 10.59 -4.89
N MET A 142 9.62 9.96 -3.76
CA MET A 142 8.49 10.40 -2.94
C MET A 142 8.78 11.72 -2.23
N ARG A 143 10.01 11.94 -1.75
CA ARG A 143 10.45 13.21 -1.16
C ARG A 143 10.36 14.33 -2.19
N LEU A 144 10.86 14.12 -3.41
CA LEU A 144 10.79 15.10 -4.50
C LEU A 144 9.34 15.45 -4.88
N LEU A 145 8.44 14.45 -4.93
CA LEU A 145 7.01 14.69 -5.13
C LEU A 145 6.41 15.57 -4.02
N ALA A 146 6.78 15.34 -2.77
CA ALA A 146 6.33 16.15 -1.64
C ALA A 146 6.87 17.59 -1.72
N GLU A 147 8.11 17.79 -2.16
CA GLU A 147 8.73 19.11 -2.36
C GLU A 147 8.08 19.90 -3.49
N MET A 148 7.57 19.21 -4.52
CA MET A 148 6.71 19.80 -5.55
C MET A 148 5.29 20.14 -5.03
N GLY A 149 5.02 19.92 -3.74
CA GLY A 149 3.77 20.28 -3.07
C GLY A 149 2.67 19.24 -3.15
N TRP A 150 2.93 18.06 -3.71
CA TRP A 150 1.93 16.98 -3.75
C TRP A 150 1.72 16.35 -2.38
N LEU A 151 0.49 15.93 -2.09
CA LEU A 151 0.22 15.09 -0.93
C LEU A 151 0.78 13.68 -1.18
N THR A 152 1.76 13.29 -0.38
CA THR A 152 2.43 11.99 -0.51
C THR A 152 2.05 11.01 0.61
N TRP A 153 1.97 9.73 0.27
CA TRP A 153 1.64 8.66 1.23
C TRP A 153 2.34 7.33 0.94
N VAL A 154 2.34 6.43 1.92
CA VAL A 154 2.92 5.09 1.77
C VAL A 154 1.91 4.01 2.13
N SER A 155 1.89 2.95 1.33
CA SER A 155 1.25 1.68 1.65
C SER A 155 2.32 0.67 2.08
N TYR A 156 2.55 0.56 3.39
CA TYR A 156 3.39 -0.47 4.01
C TYR A 156 2.64 -1.81 4.09
N GLU A 157 2.34 -2.36 2.91
CA GLU A 157 1.50 -3.54 2.74
C GLU A 157 1.93 -4.44 1.56
N PRO A 158 2.19 -5.74 1.79
CA PRO A 158 2.32 -6.34 3.11
C PRO A 158 3.57 -5.84 3.85
N ALA A 159 3.47 -5.69 5.17
CA ALA A 159 4.63 -5.46 6.03
C ALA A 159 5.48 -6.73 6.16
N LEU A 160 6.61 -6.79 5.43
CA LEU A 160 7.48 -7.96 5.32
C LEU A 160 8.82 -7.82 6.07
N GLY A 161 9.19 -6.62 6.48
CA GLY A 161 10.37 -6.36 7.30
C GLY A 161 10.31 -4.97 7.93
N PRO A 162 11.06 -4.71 9.01
CA PRO A 162 11.05 -3.41 9.68
C PRO A 162 11.48 -2.28 8.74
N ILE A 163 11.02 -1.06 9.03
CA ILE A 163 11.41 0.16 8.33
C ILE A 163 11.83 1.19 9.39
N ASP A 164 13.01 1.79 9.19
CA ASP A 164 13.39 3.04 9.81
C ASP A 164 12.69 4.19 9.05
N TRP A 165 11.77 4.85 9.75
CA TRP A 165 10.96 5.94 9.20
C TRP A 165 11.66 7.30 9.33
N THR A 166 12.86 7.37 9.92
CA THR A 166 13.63 8.61 10.00
C THR A 166 13.83 9.20 8.60
N GLY A 167 13.52 10.49 8.43
CA GLY A 167 13.60 11.15 7.14
C GLY A 167 12.34 10.99 6.26
N TRP A 168 11.25 10.40 6.76
CA TRP A 168 9.96 10.28 6.06
C TRP A 168 8.89 11.27 6.53
N GLU A 169 9.29 12.31 7.26
CA GLU A 169 8.39 13.29 7.89
C GLU A 169 7.60 14.13 6.84
N PHE A 170 8.02 14.06 5.57
CA PHE A 170 7.33 14.70 4.45
C PHE A 170 6.01 14.02 4.08
N LEU A 171 5.79 12.76 4.51
CA LEU A 171 4.54 12.04 4.23
C LEU A 171 3.37 12.64 4.99
N ARG A 172 2.16 12.52 4.40
CA ARG A 172 0.90 12.91 5.06
C ARG A 172 0.08 11.72 5.54
N TRP A 173 0.40 10.52 5.08
CA TRP A 173 -0.31 9.31 5.46
C TRP A 173 0.55 8.06 5.34
N ILE A 174 0.43 7.16 6.31
CA ILE A 174 0.98 5.81 6.20
C ILE A 174 -0.12 4.80 6.50
N VAL A 175 -0.32 3.89 5.55
CA VAL A 175 -1.15 2.70 5.71
C VAL A 175 -0.24 1.53 6.01
N SER A 176 -0.53 0.73 7.04
CA SER A 176 0.19 -0.53 7.29
C SER A 176 -0.74 -1.72 7.44
N GLY A 177 -0.24 -2.90 7.07
CA GLY A 177 -1.02 -4.13 7.15
C GLY A 177 -0.25 -5.39 6.80
N GLY A 178 -0.69 -6.52 7.35
CA GLY A 178 -0.08 -7.83 7.11
C GLY A 178 -0.55 -8.48 5.82
N GLU A 179 0.21 -9.49 5.37
CA GLU A 179 -0.10 -10.24 4.16
C GLU A 179 -1.33 -11.14 4.33
N SER A 180 -2.16 -11.25 3.30
CA SER A 180 -3.35 -12.11 3.30
C SER A 180 -3.38 -13.02 2.08
N GLY A 181 -4.17 -14.10 2.17
CA GLY A 181 -4.28 -15.10 1.12
C GLY A 181 -3.41 -16.32 1.38
N GLU A 182 -3.36 -17.21 0.40
CA GLU A 182 -2.55 -18.43 0.47
C GLU A 182 -1.05 -18.10 0.44
N GLY A 183 -0.31 -18.71 1.37
CA GLY A 183 1.12 -18.44 1.57
C GLY A 183 1.41 -17.09 2.23
N ALA A 184 0.44 -16.48 2.90
CA ALA A 184 0.65 -15.23 3.64
C ALA A 184 1.78 -15.37 4.66
N ARG A 185 2.74 -14.44 4.62
CA ARG A 185 3.84 -14.33 5.59
C ARG A 185 3.39 -13.55 6.83
N PRO A 186 3.87 -13.93 8.02
CA PRO A 186 3.55 -13.22 9.26
C PRO A 186 4.32 -11.90 9.35
N SER A 187 3.66 -10.84 9.82
CA SER A 187 4.30 -9.56 10.19
C SER A 187 4.57 -9.49 11.70
N HIS A 188 5.62 -8.76 12.08
CA HIS A 188 5.93 -8.50 13.48
C HIS A 188 4.98 -7.42 14.03
N PRO A 189 4.36 -7.60 15.21
CA PRO A 189 3.52 -6.56 15.83
C PRO A 189 4.21 -5.22 15.98
N ASP A 190 5.48 -5.22 16.42
CA ASP A 190 6.22 -3.98 16.66
C ASP A 190 6.57 -3.19 15.40
N TRP A 191 6.59 -3.80 14.21
CA TRP A 191 6.76 -3.02 12.97
C TRP A 191 5.59 -2.06 12.79
N HIS A 192 4.36 -2.53 13.02
CA HIS A 192 3.16 -1.69 12.96
C HIS A 192 3.12 -0.65 14.09
N ARG A 193 3.58 -1.01 15.30
CA ARG A 193 3.66 -0.08 16.43
C ARG A 193 4.68 1.03 16.16
N ALA A 194 5.87 0.69 15.67
CA ALA A 194 6.88 1.67 15.29
C ALA A 194 6.36 2.64 14.21
N THR A 195 5.66 2.14 13.18
CA THR A 195 5.01 3.01 12.18
C THR A 195 3.97 3.93 12.81
N ARG A 196 3.09 3.38 13.68
CA ARG A 196 2.07 4.17 14.40
C ARG A 196 2.72 5.27 15.23
N ASP A 197 3.74 4.93 16.01
CA ASP A 197 4.37 5.84 16.95
C ASP A 197 5.14 6.95 16.21
N PHE A 198 5.79 6.61 15.09
CA PHE A 198 6.36 7.60 14.18
C PHE A 198 5.30 8.54 13.61
N CYS A 199 4.15 8.02 13.18
CA CYS A 199 3.07 8.86 12.66
C CYS A 199 2.54 9.81 13.73
N ALA A 200 2.32 9.29 14.95
CA ALA A 200 1.82 10.06 16.08
C ALA A 200 2.78 11.18 16.50
N SER A 201 4.10 10.95 16.47
CA SER A 201 5.09 11.96 16.85
C SER A 201 5.29 13.07 15.80
N HIS A 202 4.92 12.82 14.54
CA HIS A 202 5.10 13.77 13.43
C HIS A 202 3.78 14.34 12.89
N GLY A 203 2.64 14.01 13.49
CA GLY A 203 1.33 14.47 13.03
C GLY A 203 0.93 13.92 11.64
N ILE A 204 1.43 12.74 11.29
CA ILE A 204 1.10 12.03 10.04
C ILE A 204 -0.13 11.16 10.32
N ALA A 205 -1.10 11.15 9.41
CA ALA A 205 -2.26 10.27 9.57
C ALA A 205 -1.82 8.79 9.48
N TYR A 206 -2.37 7.96 10.37
CA TYR A 206 -2.07 6.53 10.39
C TYR A 206 -3.32 5.65 10.20
N LEU A 207 -3.24 4.73 9.24
CA LEU A 207 -4.24 3.68 9.06
C LEU A 207 -3.61 2.30 9.26
N PHE A 208 -4.09 1.57 10.27
CA PHE A 208 -3.80 0.14 10.41
C PHE A 208 -4.93 -0.66 9.78
N LYS A 209 -4.68 -1.23 8.60
CA LYS A 209 -5.74 -1.84 7.81
C LYS A 209 -6.20 -3.17 8.38
N GLN A 210 -5.25 -4.05 8.67
CA GLN A 210 -5.46 -5.38 9.23
C GLN A 210 -4.13 -6.12 9.46
N TRP A 211 -4.21 -7.21 10.22
CA TRP A 211 -3.09 -8.14 10.43
C TRP A 211 -2.80 -9.12 9.27
N GLY A 212 -3.60 -9.08 8.20
CA GLY A 212 -3.46 -10.06 7.12
C GLY A 212 -4.09 -11.39 7.51
N ALA A 213 -3.38 -12.51 7.36
CA ALA A 213 -3.86 -13.85 7.72
C ALA A 213 -3.42 -14.34 9.11
N TRP A 214 -2.55 -13.60 9.79
CA TRP A 214 -1.94 -14.01 11.06
C TRP A 214 -2.55 -13.23 12.21
N GLY A 215 -2.85 -13.89 13.33
CA GLY A 215 -3.38 -13.25 14.53
C GLY A 215 -2.63 -13.70 15.78
N PRO A 216 -2.97 -13.15 16.96
CA PRO A 216 -2.46 -13.67 18.23
C PRO A 216 -2.81 -15.15 18.37
N ALA A 217 -1.80 -15.99 18.65
CA ALA A 217 -2.04 -17.40 18.93
C ALA A 217 -2.76 -17.56 20.28
N ARG A 218 -3.68 -18.51 20.36
CA ARG A 218 -4.22 -18.93 21.67
C ARG A 218 -3.19 -19.80 22.38
N PRO A 219 -2.99 -19.65 23.70
CA PRO A 219 -2.14 -20.55 24.46
C PRO A 219 -2.60 -22.01 24.35
N VAL A 220 -1.72 -22.90 23.91
CA VAL A 220 -1.95 -24.35 23.80
C VAL A 220 -0.71 -25.12 24.30
N PRO A 221 -0.81 -26.44 24.57
CA PRO A 221 0.36 -27.22 25.00
C PRO A 221 1.50 -27.14 23.98
N SER A 222 2.72 -27.02 24.49
CA SER A 222 3.93 -27.07 23.65
C SER A 222 3.95 -28.33 22.78
N GLY A 223 4.43 -28.20 21.54
CA GLY A 223 4.51 -29.28 20.57
C GLY A 223 3.18 -29.55 19.85
N THR A 224 2.11 -28.82 20.18
CA THR A 224 0.84 -28.91 19.46
C THR A 224 1.06 -28.52 18.00
N PRO A 225 0.76 -29.40 17.02
CA PRO A 225 0.93 -29.09 15.60
C PRO A 225 0.06 -27.92 15.16
N GLY A 226 0.56 -27.10 14.23
CA GLY A 226 -0.18 -25.98 13.67
C GLY A 226 0.69 -25.11 12.76
N ARG A 227 0.18 -23.94 12.38
CA ARG A 227 0.98 -22.93 11.68
C ARG A 227 1.15 -21.73 12.58
N TYR A 228 2.31 -21.67 13.22
CA TYR A 228 2.66 -20.60 14.14
C TYR A 228 3.82 -19.77 13.60
N ALA A 229 4.00 -18.60 14.18
CA ALA A 229 5.20 -17.82 14.00
C ALA A 229 5.61 -17.16 15.31
N ILE A 230 6.91 -17.08 15.55
CA ILE A 230 7.49 -16.45 16.72
C ILE A 230 8.01 -15.09 16.28
N ALA A 231 7.34 -14.03 16.72
CA ALA A 231 7.88 -12.68 16.69
C ALA A 231 8.76 -12.53 17.93
N ASN A 232 10.06 -12.30 17.77
CA ASN A 232 11.00 -12.21 18.90
C ASN A 232 10.85 -10.87 19.65
N ALA A 233 11.75 -10.61 20.62
CA ALA A 233 11.70 -9.34 21.36
C ALA A 233 11.87 -8.16 20.41
N GLY A 234 11.05 -7.12 20.63
CA GLY A 234 10.90 -5.96 19.77
C GLY A 234 12.16 -5.14 19.48
N PRO A 235 12.05 -4.07 18.67
CA PRO A 235 13.18 -3.28 18.17
C PRO A 235 14.03 -2.59 19.26
N HIS A 236 13.57 -2.56 20.52
CA HIS A 236 14.35 -2.09 21.66
C HIS A 236 15.22 -3.18 22.31
N SER A 237 15.14 -4.42 21.84
CA SER A 237 16.06 -5.49 22.21
C SER A 237 17.40 -5.25 21.53
N SER A 238 18.42 -4.87 22.30
CA SER A 238 19.80 -4.74 21.84
C SER A 238 20.47 -6.07 21.48
N PHE A 239 19.78 -7.20 21.67
CA PHE A 239 20.35 -8.54 21.52
C PHE A 239 19.98 -9.24 20.22
N LEU A 240 18.81 -8.95 19.63
CA LEU A 240 18.33 -9.61 18.42
C LEU A 240 17.51 -8.63 17.58
N PRO A 241 17.68 -8.61 16.23
CA PRO A 241 16.83 -7.82 15.35
C PRO A 241 15.38 -8.34 15.42
N ALA A 242 14.41 -7.43 15.27
CA ALA A 242 12.99 -7.78 15.23
C ALA A 242 12.70 -8.71 14.03
N MET A 243 12.57 -10.00 14.31
CA MET A 243 12.43 -11.08 13.35
C MET A 243 11.15 -11.87 13.61
N VAL A 244 10.64 -12.48 12.54
CA VAL A 244 9.52 -13.40 12.62
C VAL A 244 9.94 -14.74 12.01
N THR A 245 9.81 -15.82 12.79
CA THR A 245 10.17 -17.17 12.35
C THR A 245 8.93 -18.05 12.36
N GLU A 246 8.56 -18.59 11.19
CA GLU A 246 7.49 -19.59 11.10
C GLU A 246 7.94 -20.93 11.72
N VAL A 247 7.03 -21.56 12.48
CA VAL A 247 7.22 -22.86 13.11
C VAL A 247 5.95 -23.70 12.96
N ASP A 248 6.10 -25.02 12.91
CA ASP A 248 5.02 -26.00 12.66
C ASP A 248 4.38 -26.55 13.95
N THR A 249 4.93 -26.18 15.09
CA THR A 249 4.50 -26.63 16.42
C THR A 249 4.51 -25.48 17.41
N TYR A 250 3.58 -25.52 18.37
CA TYR A 250 3.52 -24.49 19.41
C TYR A 250 4.80 -24.51 20.25
N PRO A 251 5.48 -23.36 20.46
CA PRO A 251 6.83 -23.35 21.04
C PRO A 251 6.89 -23.76 22.52
N ARG A 252 8.00 -24.39 22.91
CA ARG A 252 8.27 -24.84 24.31
C ARG A 252 8.41 -23.71 25.32
N GLN A 253 8.82 -22.52 24.88
CA GLN A 253 9.05 -21.37 25.75
C GLN A 253 8.27 -20.17 25.21
N PHE A 254 7.13 -19.90 25.84
CA PHE A 254 6.50 -18.57 25.82
C PHE A 254 6.93 -17.88 27.12
N SER A 255 7.53 -16.70 27.00
CA SER A 255 8.07 -15.87 28.10
C SER A 255 9.13 -16.54 29.00
N LEU A 256 10.41 -16.49 28.61
CA LEU A 256 11.49 -16.33 29.61
C LEU A 256 11.87 -14.86 29.83
N PHE A 257 11.55 -13.96 28.88
CA PHE A 257 11.83 -12.52 28.99
C PHE A 257 10.71 -11.61 28.45
N GLY A 258 9.46 -12.08 28.41
CA GLY A 258 8.27 -11.23 28.13
C GLY A 258 8.19 -10.52 26.76
N GLY A 259 9.19 -10.67 25.87
CA GLY A 259 9.26 -9.93 24.62
C GLY A 259 8.75 -10.65 23.36
N ALA A 260 8.73 -11.98 23.34
CA ALA A 260 8.35 -12.73 22.15
C ALA A 260 6.83 -13.00 22.09
N THR A 261 6.19 -12.69 20.95
CA THR A 261 4.77 -12.94 20.70
C THR A 261 4.59 -14.12 19.76
N VAL A 262 3.73 -15.07 20.14
CA VAL A 262 3.34 -16.17 19.25
C VAL A 262 2.16 -15.75 18.38
N ARG A 263 2.31 -15.93 17.09
CA ARG A 263 1.31 -15.67 16.04
C ARG A 263 0.79 -17.01 15.52
N GLU A 264 -0.45 -17.06 15.10
CA GLU A 264 -1.07 -18.23 14.47
C GLU A 264 -1.73 -17.83 13.14
N LEU A 265 -1.67 -18.72 12.15
CA LEU A 265 -2.38 -18.54 10.89
C LEU A 265 -3.89 -18.77 11.08
N VAL A 266 -4.60 -17.72 11.46
CA VAL A 266 -6.04 -17.76 11.72
C VAL A 266 -6.90 -17.41 10.51
N GLY A 267 -6.31 -16.83 9.46
CA GLY A 267 -6.99 -16.34 8.28
C GLY A 267 -7.59 -14.94 8.43
N LYS A 268 -7.78 -14.26 7.29
CA LYS A 268 -8.12 -12.82 7.22
C LYS A 268 -9.29 -12.39 8.10
N LYS A 269 -10.39 -13.16 8.08
CA LYS A 269 -11.61 -12.84 8.83
C LYS A 269 -11.39 -12.82 10.34
N ARG A 270 -10.54 -13.71 10.86
CA ARG A 270 -10.28 -13.85 12.31
C ARG A 270 -9.14 -12.96 12.80
N ALA A 271 -8.18 -12.65 11.93
CA ALA A 271 -7.00 -11.85 12.29
C ALA A 271 -7.37 -10.42 12.72
N GLY A 272 -8.42 -9.84 12.11
CA GLY A 272 -8.98 -8.55 12.53
C GLY A 272 -8.10 -7.34 12.20
N ARG A 273 -8.49 -6.19 12.76
CA ARG A 273 -7.94 -4.85 12.47
C ARG A 273 -7.61 -4.02 13.71
N LEU A 274 -7.58 -4.66 14.88
CA LEU A 274 -7.21 -3.98 16.12
C LEU A 274 -5.69 -4.06 16.30
N LEU A 275 -5.04 -2.91 16.41
CA LEU A 275 -3.65 -2.79 16.84
C LEU A 275 -3.67 -2.21 18.26
N ASP A 276 -3.23 -3.03 19.22
CA ASP A 276 -3.28 -2.74 20.66
C ASP A 276 -4.70 -2.39 21.14
N GLY A 277 -5.67 -3.21 20.73
CA GLY A 277 -7.06 -3.13 21.20
C GLY A 277 -7.91 -2.02 20.57
N ARG A 278 -7.35 -1.18 19.71
CA ARG A 278 -8.08 -0.10 19.02
C ARG A 278 -7.91 -0.15 17.49
N GLU A 279 -8.89 0.42 16.79
CA GLU A 279 -8.75 0.70 15.36
C GLU A 279 -7.94 1.98 15.14
N HIS A 280 -7.20 2.03 14.04
CA HIS A 280 -6.48 3.22 13.58
C HIS A 280 -6.93 3.47 12.15
N ASN A 281 -7.81 4.45 11.94
CA ASN A 281 -8.53 4.71 10.69
C ASN A 281 -8.35 6.16 10.23
N GLU A 282 -7.21 6.77 10.53
CA GLU A 282 -6.99 8.18 10.23
C GLU A 282 -6.75 8.37 8.73
N PHE A 283 -7.17 9.52 8.22
CA PHE A 283 -6.93 9.98 6.86
C PHE A 283 -6.34 11.39 6.90
N PRO A 284 -5.57 11.79 5.88
CA PRO A 284 -5.14 13.17 5.71
C PRO A 284 -6.32 14.13 5.73
N LYS A 285 -6.13 15.26 6.42
CA LYS A 285 -7.01 16.41 6.27
C LYS A 285 -6.62 17.13 4.99
N VAL A 286 -7.55 17.23 4.04
CA VAL A 286 -7.39 18.10 2.88
C VAL A 286 -7.92 19.48 3.30
N ALA A 287 -7.18 20.54 3.02
CA ALA A 287 -7.72 21.90 3.16
C ALA A 287 -8.93 22.03 2.22
N ALA A 288 -10.05 22.52 2.76
CA ALA A 288 -11.28 22.73 2.02
C ALA A 288 -11.15 23.89 1.02
#